data_AF-A0A7S1EFZ2-F1
#
_entry.id   AF-A0A7S1EFZ2-F1
#
_cell.length_a   1.000
_cell.length_b   1.000
_cell.length_c   1.000
_cell.angle_alpha   90.00
_cell.angle_beta   90.00
_cell.angle_gamma   90.00
#
_symmetry.space_group_name_H-M   'P 1'
#
loop_
_entity.id
_entity.type
_entity.pdbx_description
1 polymer ?
#
loop_
_entity_poly.entity_id
_entity_poly.type
_entity_poly.pdbx_seq_one_letter_code
_entity_poly.pdbx_strand_id
1 'polypeptide(L)'
;AACSPLTRLVEVRERGRYYFKPLLLRDNELTVKGLHAAIARLFEGMGHKPVWTGVTPRYLRRDYYNDGHLHIHRVYPHDSHQRDAMYGPAGLTTDEKVRRQVDTGGYMGRCPQLEVIFV
;
A
#
# COMPACT_ATOMS: atom_id res chain seq x y z
N ALA A 1 -10.39 12.45 -21.10
CA ALA A 1 -10.60 12.64 -19.67
C ALA A 1 -9.30 13.17 -19.08
N ALA A 2 -9.25 14.43 -18.67
CA ALA A 2 -8.05 15.04 -18.09
C ALA A 2 -7.93 14.60 -16.62
N CYS A 3 -6.77 14.07 -16.22
CA CYS A 3 -6.47 13.82 -14.81
C CYS A 3 -6.54 15.16 -14.06
N SER A 4 -7.42 15.26 -13.07
CA SER A 4 -7.46 16.43 -12.19
C SER A 4 -6.11 16.57 -11.48
N PRO A 5 -5.47 17.75 -11.45
CA PRO A 5 -4.12 17.94 -10.92
C PRO A 5 -3.98 17.69 -9.40
N LEU A 6 -5.09 17.38 -8.71
CA LEU A 6 -5.19 17.22 -7.26
C LEU A 6 -5.31 15.76 -6.80
N THR A 7 -5.33 14.80 -7.74
CA THR A 7 -5.55 13.39 -7.41
C THR A 7 -4.69 12.48 -8.27
N ARG A 8 -3.94 11.60 -7.62
CA ARG A 8 -3.05 10.63 -8.26
C ARG A 8 -3.66 9.24 -8.21
N LEU A 9 -3.64 8.53 -9.32
CA LEU A 9 -4.07 7.14 -9.40
C LEU A 9 -2.88 6.22 -9.13
N VAL A 10 -3.05 5.34 -8.15
CA VAL A 10 -2.10 4.29 -7.77
C VAL A 10 -2.82 2.95 -7.82
N GLU A 11 -2.12 1.90 -8.19
CA GLU A 11 -2.63 0.53 -8.16
C GLU A 11 -2.03 -0.21 -6.97
N VAL A 12 -2.88 -0.79 -6.11
CA VAL A 12 -2.42 -1.47 -4.89
C VAL A 12 -2.94 -2.89 -4.84
N ARG A 13 -2.10 -3.84 -4.44
CA ARG A 13 -2.53 -5.22 -4.12
C ARG A 13 -1.91 -5.70 -2.82
N GLU A 14 -2.58 -6.62 -2.15
CA GLU A 14 -1.92 -7.38 -1.09
C GLU A 14 -0.86 -8.31 -1.70
N ARG A 15 0.33 -8.37 -1.09
CA ARG A 15 1.38 -9.33 -1.47
C ARG A 15 0.81 -10.75 -1.44
N GLY A 16 0.97 -11.49 -2.54
CA GLY A 16 0.41 -12.84 -2.70
C GLY A 16 -0.98 -12.89 -3.35
N ARG A 17 -1.58 -11.74 -3.69
CA ARG A 17 -2.76 -11.65 -4.57
C ARG A 17 -2.32 -11.26 -5.98
N TYR A 18 -3.08 -11.70 -6.98
CA TYR A 18 -2.80 -11.40 -8.39
C TYR A 18 -3.23 -9.99 -8.80
N TYR A 19 -4.46 -9.60 -8.41
CA TYR A 19 -5.12 -8.40 -8.95
C TYR A 19 -4.82 -7.13 -8.14
N PHE A 20 -4.54 -6.05 -8.85
CA PHE A 20 -4.46 -4.70 -8.30
C PHE A 20 -5.83 -4.07 -8.16
N LYS A 21 -5.92 -3.12 -7.23
CA LYS A 21 -7.09 -2.30 -6.95
C LYS A 21 -6.70 -0.83 -7.16
N PRO A 22 -7.51 -0.05 -7.89
CA PRO A 22 -7.25 1.35 -8.07
C PRO A 22 -7.47 2.10 -6.75
N LEU A 23 -6.50 2.92 -6.39
CA LEU A 23 -6.52 3.80 -5.23
C LEU A 23 -6.28 5.23 -5.72
N LEU A 24 -7.24 6.11 -5.44
CA LEU A 24 -7.10 7.53 -5.69
C LEU A 24 -6.55 8.20 -4.44
N LEU A 25 -5.39 8.83 -4.56
CA LEU A 25 -4.74 9.58 -3.50
C LEU A 25 -4.85 11.08 -3.75
N ARG A 26 -5.28 11.82 -2.74
CA ARG A 26 -5.24 13.28 -2.73
C ARG A 26 -3.87 13.79 -2.30
N ASP A 27 -3.55 15.04 -2.61
CA ASP A 27 -2.27 15.68 -2.25
C ASP A 27 -1.95 15.59 -0.74
N ASN A 28 -2.96 15.76 0.11
CA ASN A 28 -2.82 15.66 1.57
C ASN A 28 -2.65 14.21 2.07
N GLU A 29 -2.90 13.20 1.22
CA GLU A 29 -2.69 11.78 1.52
C GLU A 29 -1.29 11.30 1.06
N LEU A 30 -0.46 12.15 0.44
CA LEU A 30 0.92 11.84 0.02
C LEU A 30 1.92 11.86 1.19
N THR A 31 1.56 11.15 2.25
CA THR A 31 2.37 10.89 3.45
C THR A 31 2.28 9.40 3.77
N VAL A 32 3.20 8.85 4.57
CA VAL A 32 3.15 7.44 4.99
C VAL A 32 1.82 7.15 5.68
N LYS A 33 1.42 8.02 6.62
CA LYS A 33 0.15 7.90 7.34
C LYS A 33 -1.05 7.99 6.41
N GLY A 34 -1.05 8.96 5.50
CA GLY A 34 -2.14 9.17 4.53
C GLY A 34 -2.30 7.98 3.58
N LEU A 35 -1.19 7.49 3.03
CA LEU A 35 -1.16 6.32 2.16
C LEU A 35 -1.70 5.08 2.88
N HIS A 36 -1.24 4.83 4.11
CA HIS A 36 -1.70 3.69 4.91
C HIS A 36 -3.21 3.78 5.19
N ALA A 37 -3.70 4.94 5.62
CA ALA A 37 -5.13 5.14 5.89
C ALA A 37 -5.98 4.96 4.63
N ALA A 38 -5.51 5.45 3.47
CA ALA A 38 -6.21 5.33 2.20
C ALA A 38 -6.27 3.86 1.73
N ILE A 39 -5.17 3.11 1.85
CA ILE A 39 -5.13 1.67 1.57
C ILE A 39 -6.06 0.91 2.51
N ALA A 40 -5.96 1.15 3.82
CA ALA A 40 -6.82 0.48 4.81
C ALA A 40 -8.31 0.72 4.50
N ARG A 41 -8.71 1.98 4.29
CA ARG A 41 -10.08 2.35 3.90
C ARG A 41 -10.56 1.61 2.65
N LEU A 42 -9.72 1.52 1.62
CA LEU A 42 -10.05 0.82 0.38
C LEU A 42 -10.33 -0.67 0.64
N PHE A 43 -9.40 -1.35 1.30
CA PHE A 43 -9.49 -2.80 1.52
C PHE A 43 -10.56 -3.18 2.56
N GLU A 44 -10.75 -2.38 3.61
CA GLU A 44 -11.84 -2.55 4.57
C GLU A 44 -13.20 -2.36 3.92
N GLY A 45 -13.37 -1.33 3.08
CA GLY A 45 -14.62 -1.08 2.34
C GLY A 45 -15.00 -2.22 1.39
N MET A 46 -14.02 -3.03 0.95
CA MET A 46 -14.25 -4.24 0.15
C MET A 46 -14.46 -5.52 1.00
N GLY A 47 -14.42 -5.42 2.34
CA GLY A 47 -14.48 -6.59 3.21
C GLY A 47 -13.27 -7.53 3.06
N HIS A 48 -12.10 -6.98 2.74
CA HIS A 48 -10.91 -7.75 2.42
C HIS A 48 -10.43 -8.59 3.61
N LYS A 49 -10.03 -9.84 3.34
CA LYS A 49 -9.43 -10.75 4.31
C LYS A 49 -7.94 -10.94 3.97
N PRO A 50 -7.02 -10.50 4.85
CA PRO A 50 -5.58 -10.68 4.62
C PRO A 50 -5.19 -12.14 4.48
N VAL A 51 -4.34 -12.41 3.49
CA VAL A 51 -3.76 -13.74 3.22
C VAL A 51 -2.78 -14.15 4.31
N TRP A 52 -2.05 -13.18 4.88
CA TRP A 52 -0.97 -13.46 5.82
C TRP A 52 -1.46 -13.82 7.23
N THR A 53 -2.76 -13.72 7.51
CA THR A 53 -3.35 -13.98 8.85
C THR A 53 -3.01 -15.34 9.44
N GLY A 54 -2.79 -16.39 8.63
CA GLY A 54 -2.43 -17.73 9.08
C GLY A 54 -0.96 -17.92 9.47
N VAL A 55 -0.04 -17.19 8.83
CA VAL A 55 1.42 -17.40 8.89
C VAL A 55 2.17 -16.30 9.63
N THR A 56 1.52 -15.16 9.84
CA THR A 56 2.11 -14.03 10.55
C THR A 56 2.25 -14.33 12.05
N PRO A 57 3.42 -14.03 12.67
CA PRO A 57 3.61 -14.17 14.10
C PRO A 57 2.54 -13.43 14.91
N ARG A 58 2.11 -13.98 16.05
CA ARG A 58 0.96 -13.45 16.82
C ARG A 58 1.06 -11.98 17.20
N TYR A 59 2.25 -11.47 17.48
CA TYR A 59 2.47 -10.04 17.80
C TYR A 59 2.29 -9.09 16.60
N LEU A 60 2.13 -9.65 15.40
CA LEU A 60 1.86 -8.95 14.14
C LEU A 60 0.53 -9.40 13.55
N ARG A 61 -0.38 -10.01 14.29
CA ARG A 61 -1.69 -10.40 13.73
C ARG A 61 -2.76 -9.37 14.10
N ARG A 62 -3.80 -9.25 13.29
CA ARG A 62 -4.96 -8.39 13.53
C ARG A 62 -5.62 -8.62 14.89
N ASP A 63 -5.62 -9.84 15.41
CA ASP A 63 -6.13 -10.17 16.75
C ASP A 63 -5.27 -9.58 17.88
N TYR A 64 -4.02 -9.21 17.60
CA TYR A 64 -3.17 -8.48 18.55
C TYR A 64 -3.72 -7.09 18.85
N TYR A 65 -4.18 -6.38 17.81
CA TYR A 65 -4.74 -5.03 17.96
C TYR A 65 -6.23 -5.05 18.35
N ASN A 66 -6.98 -6.07 17.94
CA ASN A 66 -8.39 -6.32 18.29
C ASN A 66 -9.33 -5.10 18.19
N ASP A 67 -9.01 -4.17 17.29
CA ASP A 67 -9.77 -2.94 17.04
C ASP A 67 -10.69 -3.05 15.82
N GLY A 68 -10.67 -4.20 15.15
CA GLY A 68 -11.47 -4.45 13.94
C GLY A 68 -10.89 -3.82 12.67
N HIS A 69 -9.71 -3.20 12.71
CA HIS A 69 -9.11 -2.54 11.56
C HIS A 69 -8.05 -3.39 10.85
N LEU A 70 -7.73 -3.05 9.60
CA LEU A 70 -6.60 -3.59 8.86
C LEU A 70 -5.34 -2.79 9.21
N HIS A 71 -4.39 -3.45 9.86
CA HIS A 71 -3.09 -2.86 10.13
C HIS A 71 -2.13 -3.13 8.97
N ILE A 72 -1.35 -2.13 8.61
CA ILE A 72 -0.39 -2.22 7.51
C ILE A 72 1.00 -2.36 8.10
N HIS A 73 1.64 -3.49 7.81
CA HIS A 73 3.02 -3.72 8.20
C HIS A 73 3.98 -3.00 7.27
N ARG A 74 3.73 -3.08 5.96
CA ARG A 74 4.64 -2.54 4.96
C ARG A 74 3.95 -2.26 3.64
N VAL A 75 4.35 -1.17 2.99
CA VAL A 75 4.00 -0.81 1.61
C VAL A 75 5.28 -0.56 0.82
N TYR A 76 5.36 -1.07 -0.39
CA TYR A 76 6.53 -0.92 -1.27
C TYR A 76 6.15 -1.04 -2.75
N PRO A 77 6.99 -0.56 -3.68
CA PRO A 77 6.77 -0.71 -5.12
C PRO A 77 6.72 -2.18 -5.55
N HIS A 78 5.80 -2.54 -6.44
CA HIS A 78 5.61 -3.91 -6.90
C HIS A 78 6.87 -4.51 -7.57
N ASP A 79 7.63 -3.69 -8.28
CA ASP A 79 8.87 -4.05 -8.98
C ASP A 79 10.10 -4.18 -8.06
N SER A 80 9.90 -4.09 -6.74
CA SER A 80 10.98 -4.27 -5.78
C SER A 80 11.44 -5.73 -5.69
N HIS A 81 12.76 -5.93 -5.62
CA HIS A 81 13.32 -7.24 -5.27
C HIS A 81 12.77 -7.72 -3.92
N GLN A 82 12.47 -9.02 -3.81
CA GLN A 82 11.86 -9.59 -2.61
C GLN A 82 12.65 -9.27 -1.32
N ARG A 83 13.98 -9.36 -1.35
CA ARG A 83 14.81 -9.04 -0.17
C ARG A 83 14.69 -7.57 0.22
N ASP A 84 14.67 -6.66 -0.75
CA ASP A 84 14.56 -5.23 -0.47
C ASP A 84 13.15 -4.83 -0.02
N ALA A 85 12.14 -5.49 -0.58
CA ALA A 85 10.76 -5.38 -0.18
C ALA A 85 10.54 -5.85 1.27
N MET A 86 11.15 -6.95 1.70
CA MET A 86 10.93 -7.50 3.05
C MET A 86 11.88 -6.93 4.11
N TYR A 87 13.14 -6.67 3.75
CA TYR A 87 14.21 -6.36 4.71
C TYR A 87 15.08 -5.16 4.32
N GLY A 88 14.99 -4.67 3.08
CA GLY A 88 15.85 -3.60 2.58
C GLY A 88 15.13 -2.24 2.48
N PRO A 89 15.61 -1.35 1.59
CA PRO A 89 15.21 0.06 1.58
C PRO A 89 13.91 0.36 0.81
N ALA A 90 13.32 -0.65 0.14
CA ALA A 90 12.19 -0.46 -0.77
C ALA A 90 10.88 -0.03 -0.07
N GLY A 91 10.79 -0.20 1.26
CA GLY A 91 9.66 0.25 2.04
C GLY A 91 9.44 1.77 1.89
N LEU A 92 8.18 2.15 1.68
CA LEU A 92 7.73 3.54 1.68
C LEU A 92 7.59 4.04 3.13
N THR A 93 8.73 4.21 3.79
CA THR A 93 8.83 4.53 5.22
C THR A 93 8.91 6.02 5.54
N THR A 94 9.02 6.89 4.52
CA THR A 94 9.06 8.34 4.69
C THR A 94 8.13 9.03 3.69
N ASP A 95 7.66 10.23 4.03
CA ASP A 95 6.73 10.99 3.21
C ASP A 95 7.37 11.37 1.86
N GLU A 96 8.68 11.61 1.83
CA GLU A 96 9.42 11.89 0.59
C GLU A 96 9.45 10.68 -0.33
N LYS A 97 9.61 9.47 0.23
CA LYS A 97 9.53 8.23 -0.57
C LYS A 97 8.13 8.03 -1.13
N VAL A 98 7.08 8.29 -0.35
CA VAL A 98 5.68 8.21 -0.81
C VAL A 98 5.46 9.20 -1.94
N ARG A 99 5.75 10.49 -1.73
CA ARG A 99 5.63 11.52 -2.77
C ARG A 99 6.36 11.13 -4.03
N ARG A 100 7.65 10.81 -3.92
CA ARG A 100 8.46 10.40 -5.08
C ARG A 100 7.86 9.20 -5.82
N GLN A 101 7.41 8.17 -5.10
CA GLN A 101 6.85 6.97 -5.72
C GLN A 101 5.55 7.26 -6.48
N VAL A 102 4.72 8.16 -5.95
CA VAL A 102 3.43 8.51 -6.57
C VAL A 102 3.61 9.56 -7.68
N ASP A 103 4.47 10.57 -7.48
CA ASP A 103 4.70 11.69 -8.40
C ASP A 103 5.50 11.31 -9.64
N THR A 104 6.50 10.42 -9.51
CA THR A 104 7.39 10.06 -10.64
C THR A 104 6.64 9.23 -11.70
N GLY A 105 5.42 8.78 -11.41
CA GLY A 105 4.65 7.87 -12.27
C GLY A 105 5.25 6.46 -12.28
N GLY A 106 4.46 5.48 -12.69
CA GLY A 106 4.98 4.14 -12.95
C GLY A 106 5.86 4.14 -14.21
N TYR A 107 6.77 3.18 -14.28
CA TYR A 107 7.63 2.98 -15.45
C TYR A 107 6.80 2.91 -16.75
N MET A 108 7.21 3.63 -17.79
CA MET A 108 6.58 3.67 -19.13
C MET A 108 5.10 4.12 -19.14
N GLY A 109 4.74 5.16 -18.36
CA GLY A 109 3.39 5.76 -18.42
C GLY A 109 2.29 4.93 -17.77
N ARG A 110 2.67 3.93 -16.96
CA ARG A 110 1.75 3.16 -16.11
C ARG A 110 1.50 3.89 -14.80
N CYS A 111 0.39 3.58 -14.13
CA CYS A 111 0.18 4.05 -12.76
C CYS A 111 1.19 3.35 -11.82
N PRO A 112 1.68 4.03 -10.78
CA PRO A 112 2.51 3.37 -9.77
C PRO A 112 1.80 2.15 -9.20
N GLN A 113 2.50 1.01 -9.16
CA GLN A 113 2.00 -0.24 -8.63
C GLN A 113 2.66 -0.53 -7.29
N LEU A 114 1.85 -0.77 -6.26
CA LEU A 114 2.28 -1.02 -4.90
C LEU A 114 1.81 -2.38 -4.40
N GLU A 115 2.66 -3.00 -3.58
CA GLU A 115 2.29 -4.14 -2.76
C GLU A 115 2.19 -3.72 -1.30
N VAL A 116 1.15 -4.22 -0.63
CA VAL A 116 0.91 -4.05 0.81
C VAL A 116 0.96 -5.40 1.53
N ILE A 117 1.53 -5.41 2.73
CA ILE A 117 1.41 -6.51 3.68
C ILE A 117 0.54 -6.03 4.82
N PHE A 118 -0.59 -6.72 5.01
CA PHE A 118 -1.47 -6.54 6.16
C PHE A 118 -1.06 -7.44 7.31
N VAL A 119 -1.35 -6.99 8.52
CA VAL A 119 -1.08 -7.66 9.78
C VAL A 119 -2.36 -7.78 10.59
#